data_AF-A0A2X4THY0-F1
#
_entry.id   AF-A0A2X4THY0-F1
#
_cell.length_a   1.000
_cell.length_b   1.000
_cell.length_c   1.000
_cell.angle_alpha   90.00
_cell.angle_beta   90.00
_cell.angle_gamma   90.00
#
_symmetry.space_group_name_H-M   'P 1'
#
loop_
_entity.id
_entity.type
_entity.pdbx_description
1 polymer ?
#
loop_
_entity_poly.entity_id
_entity_poly.type
_entity_poly.pdbx_seq_one_letter_code
_entity_poly.pdbx_strand_id
1 'polypeptide(L)'
;MTQRVWFGDQREVNLGAGDAGSVTIPRGQLKNLKASFTLNEPQLTAPLKKGQVVGTIDFQLNGKSIEQRPLMVMENVDEGGFFSRMWDFVLMKFHQWFGGWFS
;
A
#
# COMPACT_ATOMS: atom_id res chain seq x y z
N MET A 1 -7.77 -5.06 2.32
CA MET A 1 -7.65 -6.38 1.66
C MET A 1 -6.18 -6.72 1.57
N THR A 2 -5.77 -7.98 1.67
CA THR A 2 -4.35 -8.36 1.54
C THR A 2 -4.05 -8.84 0.11
N GLN A 3 -2.88 -8.51 -0.41
CA GLN A 3 -2.38 -9.00 -1.69
C GLN A 3 -0.93 -9.43 -1.57
N ARG A 4 -0.55 -10.49 -2.30
CA ARG A 4 0.83 -10.99 -2.28
C ARG A 4 1.80 -10.00 -2.92
N VAL A 5 2.94 -9.81 -2.26
CA VAL A 5 4.07 -9.00 -2.75
C VAL A 5 5.28 -9.89 -2.96
N TRP A 6 5.99 -9.64 -4.06
CA TRP A 6 7.24 -10.29 -4.41
C TRP A 6 8.43 -9.41 -4.06
N PHE A 7 9.53 -10.05 -3.67
CA PHE A 7 10.79 -9.38 -3.30
C PHE A 7 10.67 -8.40 -2.12
N GLY A 8 9.57 -8.44 -1.37
CA GLY A 8 9.35 -7.64 -0.18
C GLY A 8 9.94 -8.27 1.08
N ASP A 9 10.15 -7.44 2.09
CA ASP A 9 10.37 -7.85 3.48
C ASP A 9 9.13 -8.56 4.06
N GLN A 10 7.95 -8.20 3.53
CA GLN A 10 6.68 -8.85 3.78
C GLN A 10 6.19 -9.62 2.54
N ARG A 11 5.49 -10.73 2.79
CA ARG A 11 4.91 -11.57 1.72
C ARG A 11 3.57 -11.04 1.22
N GLU A 12 2.90 -10.21 2.01
CA GLU A 12 1.60 -9.63 1.71
C GLU A 12 1.57 -8.17 2.11
N VAL A 13 0.75 -7.38 1.43
CA VAL A 13 0.53 -5.96 1.72
C VAL A 13 -0.96 -5.68 1.84
N ASN A 14 -1.31 -4.83 2.79
CA ASN A 14 -2.66 -4.30 2.88
C ASN A 14 -2.89 -3.22 1.82
N LEU A 15 -3.92 -3.44 1.00
CA LEU A 15 -4.41 -2.48 0.03
C LEU A 15 -5.77 -1.92 0.49
N GLY A 16 -6.01 -0.65 0.17
CA GLY A 16 -7.25 0.06 0.52
C GLY A 16 -7.46 1.31 -0.32
N ALA A 17 -8.60 1.98 -0.12
CA ALA A 17 -8.95 3.21 -0.83
C ALA A 17 -8.29 4.49 -0.22
N GLY A 18 -7.31 4.31 0.67
CA GLY A 18 -6.73 5.40 1.49
C GLY A 18 -7.74 6.03 2.45
N ASP A 19 -7.45 7.26 2.90
CA ASP A 19 -8.31 8.06 3.80
C ASP A 19 -9.64 8.51 3.13
N ALA A 20 -9.83 8.23 1.85
CA ALA A 20 -11.05 8.54 1.10
C ALA A 20 -12.13 7.43 1.19
N GLY A 21 -11.97 6.45 2.09
CA GLY A 21 -12.77 5.21 2.14
C GLY A 21 -14.25 5.34 2.53
N SER A 22 -14.76 6.55 2.77
CA SER A 22 -16.18 6.78 3.07
C SER A 22 -16.96 7.10 1.79
N VAL A 23 -17.59 6.08 1.20
CA VAL A 23 -18.53 6.24 0.08
C VAL A 23 -19.95 6.42 0.63
N THR A 24 -20.60 7.53 0.28
CA THR A 24 -21.98 7.80 0.68
C THR A 24 -22.95 7.04 -0.23
N ILE A 25 -23.55 5.97 0.30
CA ILE A 25 -24.47 5.10 -0.45
C ILE A 25 -25.90 5.32 0.06
N PRO A 26 -26.90 5.41 -0.84
CA PRO A 26 -28.30 5.47 -0.43
C PRO A 26 -28.68 4.30 0.48
N ARG A 27 -29.39 4.60 1.56
CA ARG A 27 -29.81 3.60 2.56
C ARG A 27 -30.54 2.43 1.87
N GLY A 28 -30.07 1.21 2.10
CA GLY A 28 -30.63 -0.02 1.52
C GLY A 28 -29.96 -0.52 0.24
N GLN A 29 -29.12 0.28 -0.41
CA GLN A 29 -28.40 -0.11 -1.64
C GLN A 29 -27.06 -0.83 -1.36
N LEU A 30 -26.64 -0.97 -0.08
CA LEU A 30 -25.42 -1.70 0.30
C LEU A 30 -25.37 -3.13 -0.24
N LYS A 31 -26.53 -3.81 -0.33
CA LYS A 31 -26.61 -5.19 -0.83
C LYS A 31 -26.36 -5.31 -2.34
N ASN A 32 -26.57 -4.23 -3.08
CA ASN A 32 -26.41 -4.17 -4.53
C ASN A 32 -25.06 -3.60 -4.95
N LEU A 33 -24.29 -3.08 -3.99
CA LEU A 33 -22.96 -2.56 -4.22
C LEU A 33 -21.99 -3.74 -4.42
N LYS A 34 -21.31 -3.74 -5.55
CA LYS A 34 -20.18 -4.63 -5.82
C LYS A 34 -18.94 -3.76 -5.92
N ALA A 35 -17.87 -4.17 -5.24
CA ALA A 35 -16.56 -3.55 -5.39
C ALA A 35 -15.68 -4.53 -6.16
N SER A 36 -15.22 -4.11 -7.33
CA SER A 36 -14.22 -4.80 -8.11
C SER A 36 -12.92 -4.01 -8.01
N PHE A 37 -11.78 -4.67 -8.16
CA PHE A 37 -10.50 -3.97 -8.23
C PHE A 37 -9.73 -4.43 -9.47
N THR A 38 -8.91 -3.53 -9.98
CA THR A 38 -8.02 -3.80 -11.10
C THR A 38 -6.65 -3.28 -10.70
N LEU A 39 -5.67 -4.17 -10.72
CA LEU A 39 -4.28 -3.80 -10.48
C LEU A 39 -3.69 -3.26 -11.78
N ASN A 40 -2.84 -2.24 -11.66
CA ASN A 40 -2.12 -1.72 -12.82
C ASN A 40 -1.08 -2.72 -13.32
N GLU A 41 -0.53 -3.51 -12.40
CA GLU A 41 0.44 -4.56 -12.67
C GLU A 41 -0.10 -5.92 -12.27
N PRO A 42 0.22 -6.99 -13.02
CA PRO A 42 -0.26 -8.34 -12.72
C PRO A 42 0.28 -8.89 -11.39
N GLN A 43 1.42 -8.38 -10.93
CA GLN A 43 2.08 -8.78 -9.70
C GLN A 43 2.62 -7.54 -8.98
N LEU A 44 2.54 -7.51 -7.66
CA LEU A 44 3.12 -6.43 -6.87
C LEU A 44 4.56 -6.80 -6.49
N THR A 45 5.51 -5.94 -6.80
CA THR A 45 6.92 -6.08 -6.39
C THR A 45 7.29 -4.97 -5.43
N ALA A 46 8.07 -5.30 -4.41
CA ALA A 46 8.70 -4.29 -3.55
C ALA A 46 9.73 -3.47 -4.36
N PRO A 47 10.05 -2.23 -3.93
CA PRO A 47 9.54 -1.54 -2.75
C PRO A 47 8.16 -0.90 -2.99
N LEU A 48 7.25 -1.04 -2.03
CA LEU A 48 5.94 -0.39 -2.02
C LEU A 48 5.86 0.62 -0.88
N LYS A 49 5.49 1.85 -1.20
CA LYS A 49 5.32 2.91 -0.20
C LYS A 49 3.87 3.05 0.20
N LYS A 50 3.60 3.36 1.46
CA LYS A 50 2.27 3.76 1.95
C LYS A 50 1.77 4.95 1.14
N GLY A 51 0.53 4.85 0.67
CA GLY A 51 -0.11 5.82 -0.23
C GLY A 51 0.22 5.61 -1.72
N GLN A 52 1.09 4.66 -2.08
CA GLN A 52 1.36 4.35 -3.48
C GLN A 52 0.13 3.74 -4.14
N VAL A 53 -0.28 4.31 -5.26
CA VAL A 53 -1.38 3.80 -6.09
C VAL A 53 -0.88 2.60 -6.89
N VAL A 54 -1.52 1.45 -6.69
CA VAL A 54 -1.18 0.17 -7.35
C VAL A 54 -2.32 -0.34 -8.24
N GLY A 55 -3.42 0.38 -8.28
CA GLY A 55 -4.58 0.02 -9.08
C GLY A 55 -5.77 0.94 -8.85
N THR A 56 -6.94 0.44 -9.18
CA THR A 56 -8.22 1.14 -9.07
C THR A 56 -9.28 0.21 -8.50
N ILE A 57 -10.12 0.74 -7.61
CA ILE A 57 -11.33 0.11 -7.10
C ILE A 57 -12.49 0.69 -7.91
N ASP A 58 -13.24 -0.19 -8.56
CA ASP A 58 -14.47 0.13 -9.27
C ASP A 58 -15.68 -0.28 -8.42
N PHE A 59 -16.43 0.72 -7.96
CA PHE A 59 -17.68 0.52 -7.26
C PHE A 59 -18.81 0.46 -8.28
N GLN A 60 -19.49 -0.68 -8.32
CA GLN A 60 -20.59 -0.95 -9.23
C GLN A 60 -21.89 -1.07 -8.45
N LEU A 61 -22.95 -0.46 -8.97
CA LEU A 61 -24.30 -0.59 -8.46
C LEU A 61 -25.21 -1.05 -9.59
N ASN A 62 -25.91 -2.17 -9.37
CA ASN A 62 -26.77 -2.78 -10.40
C ASN A 62 -26.04 -3.02 -11.74
N GLY A 63 -24.75 -3.35 -11.69
CA GLY A 63 -23.92 -3.62 -12.87
C GLY A 63 -23.39 -2.39 -13.61
N LYS A 64 -23.64 -1.17 -13.10
CA LYS A 64 -23.03 0.06 -13.63
C LYS A 64 -21.97 0.57 -12.67
N SER A 65 -20.79 0.92 -13.19
CA SER A 65 -19.77 1.66 -12.46
C SER A 65 -20.35 3.01 -12.03
N ILE A 66 -20.39 3.24 -10.72
CA ILE A 66 -20.87 4.50 -10.12
C ILE A 66 -19.71 5.38 -9.68
N GLU A 67 -18.58 4.77 -9.31
CA GLU A 67 -17.46 5.49 -8.72
C GLU A 67 -16.18 4.67 -8.84
N GLN A 68 -15.08 5.34 -9.17
CA GLN A 68 -13.76 4.75 -9.21
C GLN A 68 -12.85 5.45 -8.22
N ARG A 69 -12.08 4.67 -7.45
CA ARG A 69 -11.13 5.18 -6.47
C ARG A 69 -9.76 4.56 -6.66
N PRO A 70 -8.68 5.30 -6.40
CA PRO A 70 -7.35 4.73 -6.41
C PRO A 70 -7.22 3.65 -5.33
N LEU A 71 -6.68 2.48 -5.72
CA LEU A 71 -6.26 1.44 -4.80
C LEU A 71 -4.84 1.75 -4.35
N MET A 72 -4.67 2.03 -3.07
CA MET A 72 -3.41 2.42 -2.48
C MET A 72 -2.89 1.38 -1.50
N VAL A 73 -1.57 1.36 -1.37
CA VAL A 73 -0.85 0.61 -0.36
C VAL A 73 -1.04 1.27 1.02
N MET A 74 -1.46 0.50 2.01
CA MET A 74 -1.76 1.02 3.35
C MET A 74 -0.54 1.00 4.28
N GLU A 75 0.48 0.21 3.94
CA GLU A 75 1.66 -0.07 4.77
C GLU A 75 2.90 -0.12 3.89
N ASN A 76 4.05 0.37 4.39
CA ASN A 76 5.30 0.26 3.64
C ASN A 76 5.73 -1.20 3.57
N VAL A 77 6.15 -1.64 2.38
CA VAL A 77 6.81 -2.93 2.15
C VAL A 77 8.14 -2.64 1.49
N ASP A 78 9.21 -2.81 2.25
CA ASP A 78 10.56 -2.58 1.77
C ASP A 78 11.08 -3.81 1.02
N GLU A 79 12.21 -3.67 0.32
CA GLU A 79 12.83 -4.82 -0.34
C GLU A 79 13.37 -5.84 0.68
N GLY A 80 13.06 -7.11 0.43
CA GLY A 80 13.51 -8.23 1.26
C GLY A 80 15.03 -8.37 1.27
N GLY A 81 15.62 -8.58 2.44
CA GLY A 81 17.04 -8.91 2.63
C GLY A 81 18.05 -7.76 2.43
N PHE A 82 17.66 -6.62 1.87
CA PHE A 82 18.57 -5.48 1.65
C PHE A 82 18.56 -4.47 2.82
N PHE A 83 17.44 -4.34 3.55
CA PHE A 83 17.26 -3.29 4.55
C PHE A 83 18.08 -3.47 5.83
N SER A 84 18.37 -4.71 6.26
CA SER A 84 19.25 -4.96 7.42
C SER A 84 20.63 -4.33 7.22
N ARG A 85 21.20 -4.44 6.00
CA ARG A 85 22.48 -3.80 5.66
C ARG A 85 22.35 -2.28 5.59
N MET A 86 21.28 -1.76 4.98
CA MET A 86 21.09 -0.31 4.88
C MET A 86 20.87 0.34 6.26
N TRP A 87 20.14 -0.31 7.16
CA TRP A 87 19.95 0.14 8.54
C TRP A 87 21.26 0.11 9.33
N ASP A 88 22.08 -0.94 9.16
CA ASP A 88 23.42 -1.02 9.73
C ASP A 88 24.32 0.13 9.23
N PHE A 89 24.25 0.48 7.94
CA PHE A 89 24.95 1.64 7.39
C PHE A 89 24.46 2.97 7.98
N VAL A 90 23.15 3.16 8.13
CA VAL A 90 22.58 4.37 8.75
C VAL A 90 23.00 4.48 10.22
N LEU A 91 22.90 3.38 10.98
CA LEU A 91 23.35 3.32 12.38
C LEU A 91 24.86 3.61 12.51
N MET A 92 25.70 3.01 11.65
CA MET A 92 27.14 3.26 11.65
C MET A 92 27.47 4.73 11.36
N LYS A 93 26.79 5.34 10.38
CA LYS A 93 26.96 6.76 10.06
C LYS A 93 26.46 7.68 11.17
N PHE A 94 25.37 7.33 11.84
CA PHE A 94 24.84 8.08 12.98
C PHE A 94 25.81 8.01 14.16
N HIS A 95 26.35 6.83 14.49
CA HIS A 95 27.36 6.71 15.55
C HIS A 95 28.63 7.52 15.23
N GLN A 96 29.07 7.54 13.97
CA GLN A 96 30.22 8.32 13.53
C GLN A 96 29.97 9.84 13.59
N TRP A 97 28.73 10.29 13.36
CA TRP A 97 28.34 11.71 13.42
C TRP A 97 28.12 12.20 14.87
N PHE A 98 27.47 11.40 15.72
CA PHE A 98 27.22 11.75 17.13
C PHE A 98 28.44 11.54 18.03
N GLY A 99 29.33 10.59 17.72
CA GLY A 99 30.58 10.41 18.45
C GLY A 99 31.60 11.55 18.25
N GLY A 100 31.45 12.36 17.20
CA GLY A 100 32.30 13.52 16.92
C GLY A 100 31.80 14.85 17.51
N TRP A 101 30.59 14.91 18.08
CA TRP A 101 30.02 16.14 18.64
C TRP A 101 30.10 16.23 20.18
N PHE A 102 30.37 15.11 20.86
CA PHE A 102 30.50 15.04 22.32
C PHE A 102 31.93 14.71 22.81
N SER A 103 32.95 14.91 21.97
CA SER A 103 34.37 14.94 22.36
C SER A 103 35.03 16.22 21.90
#